data_AF-A0A9D6UJR3-F1
#
_entry.id   AF-A0A9D6UJR3-F1
#
_cell.length_a   1.000
_cell.length_b   1.000
_cell.length_c   1.000
_cell.angle_alpha   90.00
_cell.angle_beta   90.00
_cell.angle_gamma   90.00
#
_symmetry.space_group_name_H-M   'P 1'
#
loop_
_entity.id
_entity.type
_entity.pdbx_description
1 polymer ?
#
loop_
_entity_poly.entity_id
_entity_poly.type
_entity_poly.pdbx_seq_one_letter_code
_entity_poly.pdbx_strand_id
1 'polypeptide(L)'
;MSNLSKKIEDILTAATFAEAGEFDTAMEMLKSRQKVLLTLTGKGANEKLFKYAVNICKRINAGLEILSVAATDILLEQFIERLKHEGIEYHVTKREGGIKDAIIDLKKRMMEINFVVIDSSVYEDMDAEYNRSDKGIVKVLKGLKCPLVVVEA
;
A
#
# COMPACT_ATOMS: atom_id res chain seq x y z
N MET A 1 -13.77 13.45 16.31
CA MET A 1 -14.12 12.09 16.80
C MET A 1 -12.89 11.21 16.65
N SER A 2 -12.64 10.28 17.56
CA SER A 2 -11.43 9.43 17.47
C SER A 2 -11.57 8.41 16.32
N ASN A 3 -10.46 8.03 15.69
CA ASN A 3 -10.44 7.03 14.61
C ASN A 3 -11.03 5.67 15.03
N LEU A 4 -11.01 5.35 16.33
CA LEU A 4 -11.54 4.09 16.84
C LEU A 4 -13.07 4.08 16.88
N SER A 5 -13.72 5.18 17.29
CA SER A 5 -15.18 5.28 17.32
C SER A 5 -15.80 5.15 15.93
N LYS A 6 -15.22 5.84 14.95
CA LYS A 6 -15.68 5.77 13.55
C LYS A 6 -15.53 4.34 12.97
N LYS A 7 -14.43 3.64 13.30
CA LYS A 7 -14.23 2.25 12.87
C LYS A 7 -15.29 1.28 13.40
N ILE A 8 -15.71 1.46 14.65
CA ILE A 8 -16.75 0.60 15.26
C ILE A 8 -18.09 0.86 14.58
N GLU A 9 -18.42 2.14 14.36
CA GLU A 9 -19.64 2.56 13.66
C GLU A 9 -19.72 1.98 12.23
N ASP A 10 -18.63 2.09 11.45
CA ASP A 10 -18.58 1.53 10.10
C ASP A 10 -18.78 0.00 10.09
N ILE A 11 -18.26 -0.74 11.10
CA ILE A 11 -18.45 -2.20 11.21
C ILE A 11 -19.90 -2.54 11.51
N LEU A 12 -20.49 -1.88 12.51
CA LEU A 12 -21.88 -2.15 12.92
C LEU A 12 -22.86 -1.80 11.80
N THR A 13 -22.57 -0.72 11.08
CA THR A 13 -23.40 -0.32 9.94
C THR A 13 -23.25 -1.31 8.78
N ALA A 14 -22.02 -1.72 8.45
CA ALA A 14 -21.78 -2.78 7.47
C ALA A 14 -22.50 -4.09 7.83
N ALA A 15 -22.46 -4.50 9.10
CA ALA A 15 -23.16 -5.70 9.57
C ALA A 15 -24.67 -5.59 9.38
N THR A 16 -25.27 -4.45 9.72
CA THR A 16 -26.71 -4.19 9.50
C THR A 16 -27.09 -4.33 8.01
N PHE A 17 -26.30 -3.75 7.11
CA PHE A 17 -26.54 -3.88 5.67
C PHE A 17 -26.40 -5.34 5.19
N ALA A 18 -25.41 -6.08 5.69
CA ALA A 18 -25.24 -7.50 5.35
C ALA A 18 -26.42 -8.37 5.84
N GLU A 19 -26.95 -8.09 7.03
CA GLU A 19 -28.12 -8.77 7.58
C GLU A 19 -29.40 -8.49 6.76
N ALA A 20 -29.53 -7.29 6.20
CA ALA A 20 -30.61 -6.94 5.28
C ALA A 20 -30.44 -7.52 3.86
N GLY A 21 -29.34 -8.24 3.59
CA GLY A 21 -29.00 -8.79 2.28
C GLY A 21 -28.38 -7.77 1.31
N GLU A 22 -28.08 -6.55 1.78
CA GLU A 22 -27.43 -5.48 1.01
C GLU A 22 -25.90 -5.60 1.05
N PHE A 23 -25.37 -6.70 0.51
CA PHE A 23 -23.95 -7.03 0.59
C PHE A 23 -23.04 -5.99 -0.07
N ASP A 24 -23.43 -5.41 -1.20
CA ASP A 24 -22.61 -4.42 -1.90
C ASP A 24 -22.40 -3.15 -1.05
N THR A 25 -23.46 -2.70 -0.38
CA THR A 25 -23.46 -1.55 0.54
C THR A 25 -22.64 -1.86 1.78
N ALA A 26 -22.85 -3.03 2.40
CA ALA A 26 -22.05 -3.49 3.53
C ALA A 26 -20.56 -3.50 3.20
N MET A 27 -20.23 -3.98 2.01
CA MET A 27 -18.85 -4.06 1.56
C MET A 27 -18.28 -2.67 1.30
N GLU A 28 -19.06 -1.74 0.77
CA GLU A 28 -18.65 -0.35 0.55
C GLU A 28 -18.26 0.39 1.83
N MET A 29 -18.96 0.13 2.93
CA MET A 29 -18.61 0.70 4.24
C MET A 29 -17.26 0.18 4.78
N LEU A 30 -16.85 -1.02 4.36
CA LEU A 30 -15.56 -1.63 4.73
C LEU A 30 -14.44 -1.33 3.72
N LYS A 31 -14.78 -0.92 2.47
CA LYS A 31 -13.82 -0.68 1.36
C LYS A 31 -12.76 0.38 1.69
N SER A 32 -13.05 1.37 2.55
CA SER A 32 -12.10 2.41 2.96
C SER A 32 -10.87 1.91 3.74
N ARG A 33 -10.84 0.62 4.11
CA ARG A 33 -9.77 0.01 4.90
C ARG A 33 -8.67 -0.64 4.08
N GLN A 34 -8.98 -1.02 2.84
CA GLN A 34 -8.05 -1.76 2.00
C GLN A 34 -7.04 -0.80 1.40
N LYS A 35 -5.77 -1.17 1.49
CA LYS A 35 -4.67 -0.39 0.93
C LYS A 35 -3.82 -1.22 -0.02
N VAL A 36 -3.42 -0.59 -1.12
CA VAL A 36 -2.30 -1.04 -1.94
C VAL A 36 -1.06 -0.34 -1.42
N LEU A 37 0.01 -1.07 -1.11
CA LEU A 37 1.29 -0.50 -0.72
C LEU A 37 2.15 -0.28 -1.97
N LEU A 38 2.53 0.97 -2.22
CA LEU A 38 3.46 1.37 -3.27
C LEU A 38 4.79 1.81 -2.63
N THR A 39 5.90 1.23 -3.09
CA THR A 39 7.24 1.66 -2.63
C THR A 39 7.94 2.53 -3.67
N LEU A 40 8.33 3.75 -3.30
CA LEU A 40 9.09 4.68 -4.14
C LEU A 40 10.49 4.83 -3.57
N THR A 41 11.51 4.39 -4.30
CA THR A 41 12.91 4.39 -3.84
C THR A 41 13.78 5.48 -4.49
N GLY A 42 13.19 6.31 -5.36
CA GLY A 42 13.93 7.25 -6.20
C GLY A 42 14.73 6.62 -7.34
N LYS A 43 14.89 5.29 -7.33
CA LYS A 43 15.44 4.47 -8.43
C LYS A 43 14.30 3.83 -9.24
N GLY A 44 14.53 3.51 -10.51
CA GLY A 44 13.62 2.69 -11.32
C GLY A 44 12.46 3.44 -12.00
N ALA A 45 11.49 2.67 -12.52
CA ALA A 45 10.41 3.14 -13.38
C ALA A 45 9.17 3.56 -12.60
N ASN A 46 9.36 4.56 -11.73
CA ASN A 46 8.34 5.06 -10.80
C ASN A 46 6.98 5.37 -11.46
N GLU A 47 6.96 5.80 -12.73
CA GLU A 47 5.71 6.06 -13.45
C GLU A 47 4.91 4.79 -13.77
N LYS A 48 5.58 3.73 -14.26
CA LYS A 48 4.92 2.44 -14.53
C LYS A 48 4.38 1.85 -13.23
N LEU A 49 5.21 1.89 -12.19
CA LEU A 49 4.88 1.40 -10.85
C LEU A 49 3.66 2.13 -10.27
N PHE A 50 3.67 3.46 -10.34
CA PHE A 50 2.57 4.30 -9.90
C PHE A 50 1.28 4.01 -10.67
N LYS A 51 1.35 3.96 -12.01
CA LYS A 51 0.19 3.65 -12.86
C LYS A 51 -0.40 2.28 -12.54
N TYR A 52 0.47 1.28 -12.30
CA TYR A 52 0.03 -0.05 -11.92
C TYR A 52 -0.72 -0.04 -10.58
N ALA A 53 -0.17 0.61 -9.56
CA ALA A 53 -0.78 0.72 -8.25
C ALA A 53 -2.14 1.46 -8.31
N VAL A 54 -2.21 2.58 -9.03
CA VAL A 54 -3.46 3.33 -9.26
C VAL A 54 -4.53 2.47 -9.95
N ASN A 55 -4.14 1.70 -10.97
CA ASN A 55 -5.08 0.82 -11.66
C ASN A 55 -5.63 -0.28 -10.75
N ILE A 56 -4.81 -0.85 -9.87
CA ILE A 56 -5.28 -1.80 -8.85
C ILE A 56 -6.24 -1.11 -7.90
N CYS A 57 -5.85 0.03 -7.32
CA CYS A 57 -6.69 0.81 -6.40
C CYS A 57 -8.09 1.04 -6.98
N LYS A 58 -8.18 1.47 -8.24
CA LYS A 58 -9.47 1.67 -8.93
C LYS A 58 -10.28 0.39 -9.09
N ARG A 59 -9.63 -0.72 -9.46
CA ARG A 59 -10.32 -2.00 -9.72
C ARG A 59 -10.88 -2.63 -8.45
N ILE A 60 -10.17 -2.51 -7.33
CA ILE A 60 -10.57 -3.11 -6.06
C ILE A 60 -11.18 -2.10 -5.08
N ASN A 61 -11.35 -0.84 -5.52
CA ASN A 61 -11.78 0.29 -4.70
C ASN A 61 -11.00 0.43 -3.39
N ALA A 62 -9.66 0.37 -3.48
CA ALA A 62 -8.74 0.51 -2.35
C ALA A 62 -8.02 1.86 -2.38
N GLY A 63 -7.60 2.33 -1.20
CA GLY A 63 -6.69 3.45 -1.09
C GLY A 63 -5.23 3.05 -1.38
N LEU A 64 -4.34 4.04 -1.42
CA LEU A 64 -2.93 3.86 -1.68
C LEU A 64 -2.08 4.26 -0.46
N GLU A 65 -1.30 3.33 0.08
CA GLU A 65 -0.23 3.61 1.04
C GLU A 65 1.07 3.78 0.26
N ILE A 66 1.66 4.98 0.31
CA ILE A 66 2.92 5.28 -0.39
C ILE A 66 4.04 5.29 0.63
N LEU A 67 4.98 4.37 0.48
CA LEU A 67 6.23 4.37 1.21
C LEU A 67 7.32 5.00 0.35
N SER A 68 7.74 6.20 0.72
CA SER A 68 8.84 6.91 0.04
C SER A 68 10.13 6.78 0.84
N VAL A 69 11.14 6.18 0.22
CA VAL A 69 12.50 6.02 0.74
C VAL A 69 13.44 6.63 -0.28
N ALA A 70 14.00 7.80 -0.01
CA ALA A 70 14.89 8.51 -0.93
C ALA A 70 14.31 8.94 -2.30
N ALA A 71 12.98 8.87 -2.51
CA ALA A 71 12.37 9.51 -3.69
C ALA A 71 12.40 11.04 -3.56
N THR A 72 12.56 11.74 -4.69
CA THR A 72 12.55 13.20 -4.72
C THR A 72 11.17 13.75 -4.41
N ASP A 73 11.13 14.87 -3.69
CA ASP A 73 9.85 15.50 -3.31
C ASP A 73 9.01 15.91 -4.52
N ILE A 74 9.66 16.37 -5.60
CA ILE A 74 8.98 16.79 -6.84
C ILE A 74 8.18 15.64 -7.47
N LEU A 75 8.77 14.44 -7.57
CA LEU A 75 8.08 13.29 -8.16
C LEU A 75 6.90 12.85 -7.31
N LEU A 76 7.09 12.82 -6.00
CA LEU A 76 6.04 12.46 -5.05
C LEU A 76 4.88 13.46 -5.10
N GLU A 77 5.16 14.76 -5.18
CA GLU A 77 4.14 15.80 -5.34
C GLU A 77 3.31 15.59 -6.61
N GLN A 78 3.95 15.31 -7.75
CA GLN A 78 3.25 15.01 -9.01
C GLN A 78 2.32 13.79 -8.88
N PHE A 79 2.75 12.74 -8.19
CA PHE A 79 1.93 11.56 -7.94
C PHE A 79 0.75 11.87 -7.01
N ILE A 80 0.97 12.69 -5.98
CA ILE A 80 -0.08 13.15 -5.07
C ILE A 80 -1.14 13.95 -5.83
N GLU A 81 -0.76 14.88 -6.71
CA GLU A 81 -1.72 15.64 -7.51
C GLU A 81 -2.59 14.74 -8.39
N ARG A 82 -1.99 13.72 -9.00
CA ARG A 82 -2.73 12.73 -9.80
C ARG A 82 -3.68 11.90 -8.95
N LEU A 83 -3.27 11.47 -7.75
CA LEU A 83 -4.17 10.73 -6.85
C LEU A 83 -5.39 11.56 -6.42
N LYS A 84 -5.18 12.86 -6.16
CA LYS A 84 -6.28 13.79 -5.87
C LYS A 84 -7.25 13.90 -7.04
N HIS A 85 -6.73 14.06 -8.27
CA HIS A 85 -7.55 14.12 -9.48
C HIS A 85 -8.34 12.82 -9.69
N GLU A 86 -7.76 11.68 -9.33
CA GLU A 86 -8.36 10.35 -9.48
C GLU A 86 -9.31 9.98 -8.32
N GLY A 87 -9.44 10.82 -7.29
CA GLY A 87 -10.29 10.57 -6.13
C GLY A 87 -9.84 9.40 -5.25
N ILE A 88 -8.57 9.00 -5.32
CA ILE A 88 -8.03 7.86 -4.58
C ILE A 88 -7.55 8.33 -3.21
N GLU A 89 -8.10 7.76 -2.13
CA GLU A 89 -7.60 8.02 -0.78
C GLU A 89 -6.16 7.52 -0.65
N TYR A 90 -5.26 8.38 -0.19
CA TYR A 90 -3.84 8.05 -0.05
C TYR A 90 -3.27 8.44 1.30
N HIS A 91 -2.22 7.73 1.71
CA HIS A 91 -1.37 8.11 2.83
C HIS A 91 0.09 8.02 2.40
N VAL A 92 0.92 8.97 2.83
CA VAL A 92 2.34 9.00 2.49
C VAL A 92 3.16 8.86 3.74
N THR A 93 3.98 7.82 3.77
CA THR A 93 4.98 7.58 4.80
C THR A 93 6.36 7.85 4.20
N LYS A 94 6.97 8.99 4.53
CA LYS A 94 8.38 9.29 4.20
C LYS A 94 9.29 8.67 5.27
N ARG A 95 10.32 7.95 4.86
CA ARG A 95 11.33 7.39 5.78
C ARG A 95 12.74 7.59 5.25
N GLU A 96 13.62 7.89 6.18
CA GLU A 96 15.07 7.75 5.99
C GLU A 96 15.49 6.33 6.37
N GLY A 97 16.45 5.76 5.66
CA GLY A 97 16.96 4.40 5.90
C GLY A 97 16.45 3.34 4.92
N GLY A 98 16.52 2.07 5.32
CA GLY A 98 16.19 0.94 4.44
C GLY A 98 14.68 0.71 4.30
N ILE A 99 14.25 0.41 3.08
CA ILE A 99 12.88 -0.01 2.73
C ILE A 99 12.35 -1.20 3.53
N LYS A 100 13.24 -2.09 4.00
CA LYS A 100 12.90 -3.22 4.87
C LYS A 100 12.32 -2.78 6.20
N ASP A 101 12.98 -1.86 6.88
CA ASP A 101 12.56 -1.39 8.20
C ASP A 101 11.24 -0.63 8.09
N ALA A 102 11.08 0.13 7.01
CA ALA A 102 9.84 0.82 6.71
C ALA A 102 8.66 -0.14 6.48
N ILE A 103 8.84 -1.25 5.76
CA ILE A 103 7.78 -2.27 5.60
C ILE A 103 7.44 -2.96 6.93
N ILE A 104 8.45 -3.26 7.76
CA ILE A 104 8.21 -3.85 9.10
C ILE A 104 7.37 -2.92 9.96
N ASP A 105 7.64 -1.61 9.93
CA ASP A 105 6.86 -0.62 10.67
C ASP A 105 5.44 -0.47 10.14
N LEU A 106 5.24 -0.53 8.83
CA LEU A 106 3.90 -0.52 8.23
C LEU A 106 3.05 -1.71 8.72
N LYS A 107 3.67 -2.90 8.85
CA LYS A 107 3.01 -4.08 9.40
C LYS A 107 2.52 -3.87 10.85
N LYS A 108 3.26 -3.11 11.66
CA LYS A 108 2.85 -2.81 13.06
C LYS A 108 1.61 -1.93 13.15
N ARG A 109 1.31 -1.15 12.10
CA ARG A 109 0.17 -0.21 12.09
C ARG A 109 -1.21 -0.88 11.89
N MET A 110 -1.28 -2.21 11.78
CA MET A 110 -2.53 -2.96 11.56
C MET A 110 -3.33 -2.44 10.36
N MET A 111 -2.65 -2.09 9.26
CA MET A 111 -3.30 -1.73 8.00
C MET A 111 -3.62 -3.01 7.21
N GLU A 112 -4.82 -3.10 6.64
CA GLU A 112 -5.21 -4.19 5.73
C GLU A 112 -4.60 -3.91 4.34
N ILE A 113 -3.37 -4.36 4.15
CA ILE A 113 -2.64 -4.24 2.88
C ILE A 113 -3.01 -5.44 2.00
N ASN A 114 -3.71 -5.19 0.90
CA ASN A 114 -4.16 -6.22 -0.02
C ASN A 114 -3.10 -6.57 -1.07
N PHE A 115 -2.25 -5.61 -1.43
CA PHE A 115 -1.20 -5.79 -2.43
C PHE A 115 0.03 -4.98 -2.04
N VAL A 116 1.21 -5.53 -2.33
CA VAL A 116 2.46 -4.76 -2.30
C VAL A 116 2.97 -4.66 -3.73
N VAL A 117 3.25 -3.45 -4.18
CA VAL A 117 3.73 -3.14 -5.52
C VAL A 117 5.13 -2.52 -5.41
N ILE A 118 6.13 -3.23 -5.92
CA ILE A 118 7.56 -2.83 -5.88
C ILE A 118 8.19 -2.87 -7.28
N ASP A 119 9.22 -2.08 -7.48
CA ASP A 119 10.03 -2.07 -8.70
C ASP A 119 10.97 -3.29 -8.74
N SER A 120 11.27 -3.82 -9.93
CA SER A 120 12.17 -4.97 -10.11
C SER A 120 13.60 -4.68 -9.68
N SER A 121 14.12 -3.49 -9.92
CA SER A 121 15.47 -3.10 -9.47
C SER A 121 15.57 -3.08 -7.95
N VAL A 122 14.48 -2.68 -7.30
CA VAL A 122 14.33 -2.71 -5.85
C VAL A 122 14.30 -4.16 -5.39
N TYR A 123 13.54 -5.04 -6.03
CA TYR A 123 13.53 -6.48 -5.74
C TYR A 123 14.90 -7.16 -5.97
N GLU A 124 15.66 -6.78 -6.99
CA GLU A 124 16.98 -7.32 -7.33
C GLU A 124 18.08 -6.84 -6.37
N ASP A 125 18.13 -5.53 -6.07
CA ASP A 125 19.03 -4.96 -5.05
C ASP A 125 18.80 -5.68 -3.70
N MET A 126 17.55 -6.08 -3.43
CA MET A 126 17.14 -6.81 -2.23
C MET A 126 17.49 -8.30 -2.22
N ASP A 127 17.55 -8.95 -3.39
CA ASP A 127 17.92 -10.36 -3.52
C ASP A 127 19.44 -10.54 -3.55
N ALA A 128 20.19 -9.54 -4.02
CA ALA A 128 21.65 -9.53 -3.93
C ALA A 128 22.15 -9.51 -2.47
N GLU A 129 21.42 -8.86 -1.55
CA GLU A 129 21.69 -8.89 -0.10
C GLU A 129 21.33 -10.22 0.58
N TYR A 130 20.59 -11.10 -0.10
CA TYR A 130 20.09 -12.39 0.41
C TYR A 130 21.21 -13.39 0.74
N ASN A 131 22.32 -13.34 -0.01
CA ASN A 131 23.43 -14.30 0.12
C ASN A 131 24.29 -14.13 1.38
N ARG A 132 23.96 -13.22 2.30
CA ARG A 132 24.74 -12.99 3.53
C ARG A 132 23.95 -13.09 4.84
N SER A 133 22.61 -13.13 4.85
CA SER A 133 21.87 -13.35 6.12
C SER A 133 20.42 -13.81 5.94
N ASP A 134 19.97 -14.68 6.86
CA ASP A 134 18.62 -15.28 7.00
C ASP A 134 17.51 -14.27 7.41
N LYS A 135 17.71 -12.98 7.05
CA LYS A 135 16.88 -11.82 7.40
C LYS A 135 16.54 -10.96 6.17
N GLY A 136 16.48 -11.52 4.97
CA GLY A 136 16.14 -10.79 3.74
C GLY A 136 14.72 -10.20 3.76
N ILE A 137 14.50 -9.09 3.04
CA ILE A 137 13.20 -8.43 2.94
C ILE A 137 12.15 -9.30 2.24
N VAL A 138 12.54 -10.27 1.40
CA VAL A 138 11.65 -11.30 0.85
C VAL A 138 10.93 -12.06 1.98
N LYS A 139 11.60 -12.31 3.11
CA LYS A 139 10.99 -12.93 4.30
C LYS A 139 9.99 -11.98 4.97
N VAL A 140 10.27 -10.68 4.98
CA VAL A 140 9.35 -9.63 5.49
C VAL A 140 8.10 -9.55 4.60
N LEU A 141 8.28 -9.51 3.28
CA LEU A 141 7.21 -9.46 2.29
C LEU A 141 6.34 -10.73 2.33
N LYS A 142 6.96 -11.92 2.37
CA LYS A 142 6.24 -13.19 2.61
C LYS A 142 5.45 -13.16 3.93
N GLY A 143 5.95 -12.46 4.93
CA GLY A 143 5.30 -12.26 6.22
C GLY A 143 4.10 -11.31 6.21
N LEU A 144 3.84 -10.59 5.11
CA LEU A 144 2.66 -9.71 4.97
C LEU A 144 1.39 -10.48 4.60
N LYS A 145 1.51 -11.75 4.19
CA LYS A 145 0.37 -12.61 3.79
C LYS A 145 -0.54 -11.99 2.71
N CYS A 146 0.03 -11.17 1.83
CA CYS A 146 -0.66 -10.60 0.69
C CYS A 146 0.16 -10.76 -0.60
N PRO A 147 -0.47 -10.71 -1.79
CA PRO A 147 0.22 -10.73 -3.06
C PRO A 147 1.30 -9.66 -3.19
N LEU A 148 2.48 -10.08 -3.63
CA LEU A 148 3.57 -9.20 -4.06
C LEU A 148 3.55 -9.08 -5.58
N VAL A 149 3.52 -7.85 -6.07
CA VAL A 149 3.65 -7.52 -7.49
C VAL A 149 5.00 -6.84 -7.68
N VAL A 150 5.82 -7.45 -8.53
CA VAL A 150 7.07 -6.88 -9.00
C VAL A 150 6.82 -6.32 -10.39
N VAL A 151 7.11 -5.03 -10.58
CA VAL A 151 6.94 -4.34 -11.87
C VAL A 151 8.31 -4.13 -12.49
N GLU A 152 8.50 -4.60 -13.71
CA GLU A 152 9.73 -4.41 -14.47
C GLU A 152 9.98 -2.92 -14.76
N ALA A 153 11.21 -2.48 -14.46
CA ALA A 153 11.70 -1.14 -14.77
C ALA A 153 11.62 -0.84 -16.28
#